data_AF-A0A949A2K4-F1
#
_entry.id   AF-A0A949A2K4-F1
#
_cell.length_a   1.000
_cell.length_b   1.000
_cell.length_c   1.000
_cell.angle_alpha   90.00
_cell.angle_beta   90.00
_cell.angle_gamma   90.00
#
_symmetry.space_group_name_H-M   'P 1'
#
loop_
_entity.id
_entity.type
_entity.pdbx_description
1 polymer ?
#
loop_
_entity_poly.entity_id
_entity_poly.type
_entity_poly.pdbx_seq_one_letter_code
_entity_poly.pdbx_strand_id
1 'polypeptide(L)'
;MGAILHAVGRKAACLLLIMCLLALTGCGMLAQQPSPWQDDAPERVTIAEVPFFAQKEYQCGPATLAMVLNWSGLKLTPEELVSEVYTPGREGSLQSALVSAARRHGRVAYPISGMDVLVTELAANHPAIVLVNLSLDFYPKWHYAVAVGYDQPASEIILHSGTIANERLSLRVFNNIFERSDYWGLLVLPPDELPATVREDAWIEAVLGLEKASQNDAAIIAYETALKRWPENFSAWIGLGNCRYRADNMSAAAKAFGQAIRLDPKSGPALNNLAYVLWKLGRRNEALNLARQAVALGGPLQEKFQKTLTEIENNPSPSSTPRPGKGLVR
;
A
#
# COMPACT_ATOMS: atom_id res chain seq x y z
N MET A 1 19.93 -71.43 -23.39
CA MET A 1 19.33 -70.07 -23.40
C MET A 1 18.76 -69.60 -22.05
N GLY A 2 18.24 -70.48 -21.18
CA GLY A 2 17.62 -70.05 -19.90
C GLY A 2 18.56 -69.48 -18.81
N ALA A 3 19.83 -69.90 -18.77
CA ALA A 3 20.76 -69.45 -17.71
C ALA A 3 21.26 -68.00 -17.89
N ILE A 4 21.29 -67.50 -19.13
CA ILE A 4 21.80 -66.14 -19.43
C ILE A 4 20.73 -65.08 -19.15
N LEU A 5 19.44 -65.36 -19.42
CA LEU A 5 18.35 -64.45 -19.08
C LEU A 5 18.16 -64.27 -17.56
N HIS A 6 18.38 -65.32 -16.77
CA HIS A 6 18.28 -65.24 -15.31
C HIS A 6 19.37 -64.36 -14.67
N ALA A 7 20.57 -64.34 -15.24
CA ALA A 7 21.69 -63.53 -14.76
C ALA A 7 21.51 -62.03 -15.08
N VAL A 8 20.90 -61.70 -16.22
CA VAL A 8 20.61 -60.31 -16.63
C VAL A 8 19.48 -59.72 -15.78
N GLY A 9 18.43 -60.50 -15.49
CA GLY A 9 17.31 -60.06 -14.64
C GLY A 9 17.70 -59.73 -13.20
N ARG A 10 18.62 -60.51 -12.58
CA ARG A 10 19.12 -60.23 -11.22
C ARG A 10 19.98 -58.97 -11.14
N LYS A 11 20.79 -58.70 -12.17
CA LYS A 11 21.61 -57.48 -12.25
C LYS A 11 20.75 -56.22 -12.42
N ALA A 12 19.71 -56.29 -13.26
CA ALA A 12 18.75 -55.20 -13.43
C ALA A 12 17.94 -54.91 -12.15
N ALA A 13 17.50 -55.95 -11.44
CA ALA A 13 16.80 -55.81 -10.17
C ALA A 13 17.70 -55.21 -9.07
N CYS A 14 18.98 -55.60 -9.00
CA CYS A 14 19.94 -54.98 -8.07
C CYS A 14 20.21 -53.51 -8.43
N LEU A 15 20.31 -53.16 -9.72
CA LEU A 15 20.51 -51.77 -10.14
C LEU A 15 19.31 -50.88 -9.78
N LEU A 16 18.09 -51.38 -9.95
CA LEU A 16 16.86 -50.71 -9.55
C LEU A 16 16.75 -50.56 -8.03
N LEU A 17 17.15 -51.58 -7.26
CA LEU A 17 17.16 -51.51 -5.80
C LEU A 17 18.19 -50.48 -5.30
N ILE A 18 19.37 -50.41 -5.93
CA ILE A 18 20.42 -49.42 -5.60
C ILE A 18 19.99 -48.02 -5.99
N MET A 19 19.32 -47.81 -7.13
CA MET A 19 18.73 -46.51 -7.48
C MET A 19 17.62 -46.08 -6.51
N CYS A 20 16.75 -47.00 -6.08
CA CYS A 20 15.73 -46.71 -5.06
C CYS A 20 16.36 -46.39 -3.70
N LEU A 21 17.44 -47.07 -3.32
CA LEU A 21 18.17 -46.78 -2.07
C LEU A 21 18.91 -45.44 -2.14
N LEU A 22 19.49 -45.06 -3.29
CA LEU A 22 20.10 -43.75 -3.51
C LEU A 22 19.07 -42.61 -3.57
N ALA A 23 17.85 -42.88 -4.02
CA ALA A 23 16.73 -41.94 -3.94
C ALA A 23 16.19 -41.75 -2.50
N LEU A 24 16.52 -42.67 -1.58
CA LEU A 24 16.11 -42.63 -0.17
C LEU A 24 17.21 -42.09 0.77
N THR A 25 18.45 -41.90 0.30
CA THR A 25 19.53 -41.27 1.09
C THR A 25 19.55 -39.75 1.01
N GLY A 26 18.50 -39.12 0.48
CA GLY A 26 18.24 -37.67 0.60
C GLY A 26 17.85 -37.26 2.02
N CYS A 27 18.63 -37.64 3.03
CA CYS A 27 18.47 -37.16 4.39
C CYS A 27 18.93 -35.70 4.47
N GLY A 28 17.97 -34.78 4.35
CA GLY A 28 17.75 -33.76 5.37
C GLY A 28 18.90 -32.81 5.66
N MET A 29 19.38 -32.08 4.66
CA MET A 29 19.64 -30.66 4.91
C MET A 29 18.27 -29.97 4.87
N LEU A 30 17.56 -30.00 6.00
CA LEU A 30 16.60 -28.93 6.27
C LEU A 30 17.46 -27.67 6.33
N ALA A 31 17.61 -26.98 5.20
CA ALA A 31 17.99 -25.59 5.22
C ALA A 31 17.05 -24.96 6.25
N GLN A 32 17.61 -24.57 7.40
CA GLN A 32 16.89 -23.83 8.41
C GLN A 32 16.35 -22.62 7.66
N GLN A 33 15.04 -22.62 7.38
CA GLN A 33 14.40 -21.45 6.82
C GLN A 33 14.74 -20.33 7.80
N PRO A 34 15.32 -19.21 7.33
CA PRO A 34 15.65 -18.12 8.21
C PRO A 34 14.38 -17.76 9.01
N SER A 35 14.55 -17.61 10.32
CA SER A 35 13.46 -17.22 11.22
C SER A 35 12.83 -15.94 10.65
N PRO A 36 11.51 -15.89 10.45
CA PRO A 36 10.85 -14.64 10.02
C PRO A 36 10.86 -13.60 11.16
N TRP A 37 11.17 -14.02 12.38
CA TRP A 37 11.15 -13.20 13.59
C TRP A 37 12.41 -12.36 13.74
N GLN A 38 12.24 -11.09 14.05
CA GLN A 38 13.33 -10.21 14.49
C GLN A 38 13.71 -10.53 15.95
N ASP A 39 14.98 -10.33 16.32
CA ASP A 39 15.52 -10.72 17.62
C ASP A 39 14.86 -10.00 18.82
N ASP A 40 14.27 -8.82 18.59
CA ASP A 40 13.62 -7.97 19.60
C ASP A 40 12.08 -7.95 19.50
N ALA A 41 11.50 -8.74 18.59
CA ALA A 41 10.05 -8.81 18.42
C ALA A 41 9.37 -9.46 19.65
N PRO A 42 8.17 -9.00 20.07
CA PRO A 42 7.42 -9.67 21.13
C PRO A 42 7.12 -11.13 20.78
N GLU A 43 7.31 -12.06 21.71
CA GLU A 43 7.06 -13.49 21.44
C GLU A 43 5.60 -13.80 21.06
N ARG A 44 4.66 -12.97 21.50
CA ARG A 44 3.22 -13.13 21.23
C ARG A 44 2.58 -11.79 20.97
N VAL A 45 1.79 -11.74 19.92
CA VAL A 45 1.06 -10.55 19.50
C VAL A 45 -0.38 -10.94 19.18
N THR A 46 -1.33 -10.14 19.64
CA THR A 46 -2.73 -10.21 19.21
C THR A 46 -3.31 -8.80 19.25
N ILE A 47 -3.80 -8.34 18.11
CA ILE A 47 -4.39 -7.02 17.90
C ILE A 47 -5.90 -7.16 18.16
N ALA A 48 -6.30 -6.99 19.42
CA ALA A 48 -7.68 -7.23 19.85
C ALA A 48 -8.67 -6.18 19.35
N GLU A 49 -8.17 -5.04 18.89
CA GLU A 49 -8.92 -3.88 18.41
C GLU A 49 -9.55 -4.10 17.03
N VAL A 50 -9.14 -5.15 16.30
CA VAL A 50 -9.75 -5.49 15.01
C VAL A 50 -11.12 -6.12 15.26
N PRO A 51 -12.23 -5.49 14.85
CA PRO A 51 -13.54 -6.12 15.00
C PRO A 51 -13.63 -7.32 14.06
N PHE A 52 -14.37 -8.35 14.47
CA PHE A 52 -14.62 -9.51 13.64
C PHE A 52 -15.97 -9.42 12.92
N PHE A 53 -15.95 -9.51 11.59
CA PHE A 53 -17.16 -9.68 10.78
C PHE A 53 -17.13 -11.06 10.11
N ALA A 54 -18.09 -11.93 10.46
CA ALA A 54 -18.18 -13.25 9.87
C ALA A 54 -18.41 -13.16 8.35
N GLN A 55 -17.51 -13.77 7.59
CA GLN A 55 -17.54 -13.75 6.13
C GLN A 55 -18.52 -14.81 5.65
N LYS A 56 -19.65 -14.41 5.06
CA LYS A 56 -20.54 -15.34 4.34
C LYS A 56 -20.02 -15.53 2.91
N GLU A 57 -20.59 -16.49 2.20
CA GLU A 57 -20.21 -16.82 0.82
C GLU A 57 -20.12 -15.55 -0.05
N TYR A 58 -18.99 -15.37 -0.75
CA TYR A 58 -18.68 -14.22 -1.61
C TYR A 58 -18.43 -12.86 -0.92
N GLN A 59 -18.25 -12.81 0.41
CA GLN A 59 -18.04 -11.56 1.17
C GLN A 59 -16.62 -11.39 1.76
N CYS A 60 -15.65 -12.25 1.45
CA CYS A 60 -14.32 -12.19 2.08
C CYS A 60 -13.61 -10.84 1.85
N GLY A 61 -13.75 -10.22 0.68
CA GLY A 61 -13.19 -8.88 0.39
C GLY A 61 -13.83 -7.75 1.21
N PRO A 62 -15.14 -7.49 1.08
CA PRO A 62 -15.83 -6.45 1.86
C PRO A 62 -15.68 -6.63 3.37
N ALA A 63 -15.74 -7.87 3.86
CA ALA A 63 -15.61 -8.14 5.29
C ALA A 63 -14.20 -7.86 5.81
N THR A 64 -13.14 -8.38 5.17
CA THR A 64 -11.76 -8.09 5.60
C THR A 64 -11.43 -6.60 5.53
N LEU A 65 -11.91 -5.91 4.48
CA LEU A 65 -11.76 -4.46 4.38
C LEU A 65 -12.50 -3.71 5.49
N ALA A 66 -13.73 -4.10 5.81
CA ALA A 66 -14.47 -3.52 6.93
C ALA A 66 -13.68 -3.66 8.24
N MET A 67 -13.13 -4.85 8.53
CA MET A 67 -12.35 -5.08 9.75
C MET A 67 -11.17 -4.10 9.88
N VAL A 68 -10.32 -3.98 8.86
CA VAL A 68 -9.14 -3.09 8.93
C VAL A 68 -9.49 -1.60 8.84
N LEU A 69 -10.56 -1.24 8.11
CA LEU A 69 -11.05 0.15 8.10
C LEU A 69 -11.57 0.56 9.48
N ASN A 70 -12.26 -0.33 10.18
CA ASN A 70 -12.73 -0.06 11.55
C ASN A 70 -11.56 0.01 12.54
N TRP A 71 -10.58 -0.89 12.43
CA TRP A 71 -9.34 -0.82 13.22
C TRP A 71 -8.64 0.53 13.01
N SER A 72 -8.55 1.02 11.78
CA SER A 72 -7.96 2.33 11.46
C SER A 72 -8.85 3.53 11.86
N GLY A 73 -9.90 3.33 12.65
CA GLY A 73 -10.73 4.38 13.24
C GLY A 73 -11.99 4.80 12.47
N LEU A 74 -12.42 4.01 11.47
CA LEU A 74 -13.72 4.23 10.81
C LEU A 74 -14.82 3.37 11.45
N LYS A 75 -16.06 3.56 11.00
CA LYS A 75 -17.22 2.75 11.41
C LYS A 75 -17.98 2.34 10.16
N LEU A 76 -17.68 1.15 9.65
CA LEU A 76 -18.22 0.64 8.39
C LEU A 76 -18.62 -0.82 8.54
N THR A 77 -19.69 -1.25 7.88
CA THR A 77 -20.08 -2.66 7.80
C THR A 77 -19.64 -3.27 6.47
N PRO A 78 -19.51 -4.61 6.38
CA PRO A 78 -19.22 -5.29 5.12
C PRO A 78 -20.23 -4.94 4.01
N GLU A 79 -21.52 -4.80 4.36
CA GLU A 79 -22.61 -4.49 3.43
C GLU A 79 -22.43 -3.15 2.73
N GLU A 80 -21.93 -2.14 3.45
CA GLU A 80 -21.64 -0.81 2.90
C GLU A 80 -20.51 -0.85 1.85
N LEU A 81 -19.63 -1.85 1.93
CA LEU A 81 -18.47 -2.00 1.06
C LEU A 81 -18.69 -2.97 -0.12
N VAL A 82 -19.83 -3.66 -0.20
CA VAL A 82 -20.08 -4.65 -1.25
C VAL A 82 -20.00 -4.00 -2.64
N SER A 83 -20.72 -2.90 -2.86
CA SER A 83 -20.75 -2.22 -4.17
C SER A 83 -19.39 -1.65 -4.61
N GLU A 84 -18.48 -1.46 -3.66
CA GLU A 84 -17.16 -0.89 -3.85
C GLU A 84 -16.08 -1.92 -4.21
N VAL A 85 -16.28 -3.17 -3.79
CA VAL A 85 -15.22 -4.19 -3.73
C VAL A 85 -15.63 -5.52 -4.38
N TYR A 86 -16.93 -5.80 -4.49
CA TYR A 86 -17.46 -7.02 -5.10
C TYR A 86 -17.58 -6.90 -6.63
N THR A 87 -17.20 -7.95 -7.36
CA THR A 87 -17.32 -8.01 -8.82
C THR A 87 -18.22 -9.18 -9.22
N PRO A 88 -19.46 -8.98 -9.70
CA PRO A 88 -20.44 -10.06 -9.94
C PRO A 88 -20.07 -11.17 -10.97
N GLY A 89 -18.90 -11.10 -11.61
CA GLY A 89 -18.40 -12.10 -12.58
C GLY A 89 -17.09 -12.78 -12.19
N ARG A 90 -16.55 -12.47 -11.02
CA ARG A 90 -15.43 -13.15 -10.38
C ARG A 90 -15.92 -13.43 -8.97
N GLU A 91 -16.00 -14.68 -8.55
CA GLU A 91 -16.52 -15.10 -7.24
C GLU A 91 -15.66 -14.59 -6.05
N GLY A 92 -15.40 -13.29 -5.96
CA GLY A 92 -14.47 -12.65 -5.04
C GLY A 92 -14.11 -11.22 -5.42
N SER A 93 -13.17 -10.65 -4.66
CA SER A 93 -12.73 -9.25 -4.79
C SER A 93 -11.34 -9.13 -5.39
N LEU A 94 -11.13 -8.11 -6.21
CA LEU A 94 -9.80 -7.82 -6.75
C LEU A 94 -8.95 -7.05 -5.75
N GLN A 95 -7.65 -7.34 -5.72
CA GLN A 95 -6.66 -6.61 -4.93
C GLN A 95 -6.76 -5.10 -5.21
N SER A 96 -6.88 -4.71 -6.48
CA SER A 96 -7.04 -3.31 -6.90
C SER A 96 -8.35 -2.68 -6.39
N ALA A 97 -9.42 -3.47 -6.23
CA ALA A 97 -10.68 -2.99 -5.68
C ALA A 97 -10.57 -2.70 -4.18
N LEU A 98 -9.91 -3.59 -3.41
CA LEU A 98 -9.59 -3.36 -2.00
C LEU A 98 -8.73 -2.10 -1.81
N VAL A 99 -7.65 -1.99 -2.59
CA VAL A 99 -6.76 -0.81 -2.57
C VAL A 99 -7.52 0.46 -2.91
N SER A 100 -8.37 0.43 -3.94
CA SER A 100 -9.14 1.60 -4.37
C SER A 100 -10.21 1.99 -3.34
N ALA A 101 -10.90 1.02 -2.74
CA ALA A 101 -11.89 1.27 -1.70
C ALA A 101 -11.25 1.86 -0.44
N ALA A 102 -10.16 1.27 0.07
CA ALA A 102 -9.41 1.84 1.19
C ALA A 102 -9.02 3.31 0.96
N ARG A 103 -8.55 3.62 -0.26
CA ARG A 103 -8.23 5.01 -0.66
C ARG A 103 -9.45 5.91 -0.71
N ARG A 104 -10.62 5.44 -1.16
CA ARG A 104 -11.87 6.24 -1.15
C ARG A 104 -12.31 6.60 0.26
N HIS A 105 -11.97 5.78 1.25
CA HIS A 105 -12.23 6.01 2.66
C HIS A 105 -11.12 6.81 3.38
N GLY A 106 -10.22 7.45 2.63
CA GLY A 106 -9.19 8.34 3.19
C GLY A 106 -8.13 7.60 4.02
N ARG A 107 -7.89 6.33 3.71
CA ARG A 107 -6.82 5.51 4.33
C ARG A 107 -5.70 5.23 3.35
N VAL A 108 -4.47 5.22 3.87
CA VAL A 108 -3.30 4.87 3.08
C VAL A 108 -3.33 3.37 2.84
N ALA A 109 -3.64 2.97 1.60
CA ALA A 109 -3.57 1.59 1.15
C ALA A 109 -2.12 1.28 0.73
N TYR A 110 -1.39 0.55 1.58
CA TYR A 110 0.03 0.24 1.43
C TYR A 110 0.23 -1.27 1.21
N PRO A 111 0.46 -1.72 -0.04
CA PRO A 111 0.73 -3.13 -0.32
C PRO A 111 2.03 -3.60 0.35
N ILE A 112 2.00 -4.80 0.90
CA ILE A 112 3.17 -5.48 1.48
C ILE A 112 3.36 -6.85 0.85
N SER A 113 4.58 -7.37 0.91
CA SER A 113 4.88 -8.74 0.49
C SER A 113 5.99 -9.31 1.35
N GLY A 114 5.87 -10.59 1.69
CA GLY A 114 6.83 -11.34 2.50
C GLY A 114 6.30 -11.67 3.90
N MET A 115 6.71 -12.84 4.41
CA MET A 115 6.35 -13.30 5.75
C MET A 115 7.03 -12.45 6.84
N ASP A 116 8.30 -12.11 6.63
CA ASP A 116 9.10 -11.23 7.50
C ASP A 116 8.48 -9.83 7.62
N VAL A 117 8.00 -9.28 6.50
CA VAL A 117 7.29 -8.00 6.48
C VAL A 117 5.98 -8.12 7.26
N LEU A 118 5.17 -9.15 7.00
CA LEU A 118 3.91 -9.36 7.71
C LEU A 118 4.10 -9.45 9.23
N VAL A 119 5.02 -10.27 9.72
CA VAL A 119 5.22 -10.41 11.17
C VAL A 119 5.76 -9.15 11.82
N THR A 120 6.59 -8.39 11.10
CA THR A 120 7.11 -7.09 11.58
C THR A 120 5.98 -6.08 11.74
N GLU A 121 5.06 -6.02 10.77
CA GLU A 121 3.89 -5.12 10.85
C GLU A 121 2.93 -5.54 11.97
N LEU A 122 2.67 -6.85 12.14
CA LEU A 122 1.88 -7.34 13.25
C LEU A 122 2.50 -6.96 14.60
N ALA A 123 3.83 -7.11 14.75
CA ALA A 123 4.56 -6.71 15.95
C ALA A 123 4.43 -5.20 16.25
N ALA A 124 4.28 -4.39 15.22
CA ALA A 124 4.03 -2.95 15.30
C ALA A 124 2.54 -2.58 15.45
N ASN A 125 1.68 -3.56 15.75
CA ASN A 125 0.23 -3.38 15.92
C ASN A 125 -0.52 -3.02 14.62
N HIS A 126 0.02 -3.36 13.44
CA HIS A 126 -0.64 -3.14 12.15
C HIS A 126 -1.24 -4.45 11.62
N PRO A 127 -2.58 -4.63 11.67
CA PRO A 127 -3.22 -5.78 11.06
C PRO A 127 -3.18 -5.65 9.53
N ALA A 128 -3.06 -6.79 8.85
CA ALA A 128 -2.92 -6.82 7.40
C ALA A 128 -3.99 -7.70 6.76
N ILE A 129 -4.62 -7.22 5.69
CA ILE A 129 -5.36 -8.10 4.79
C ILE A 129 -4.33 -8.97 4.07
N VAL A 130 -4.54 -10.28 4.04
CA VAL A 130 -3.69 -11.23 3.31
C VAL A 130 -4.53 -12.00 2.30
N LEU A 131 -3.98 -12.24 1.12
CA LEU A 131 -4.57 -13.14 0.13
C LEU A 131 -3.93 -14.51 0.29
N VAL A 132 -4.73 -15.55 0.49
CA VAL A 132 -4.26 -16.92 0.58
C VAL A 132 -4.99 -17.82 -0.42
N ASN A 133 -4.36 -18.93 -0.79
CA ASN A 133 -5.02 -19.98 -1.57
C ASN A 133 -5.17 -21.25 -0.71
N LEU A 134 -6.42 -21.49 -0.28
CA LEU A 134 -6.79 -22.62 0.60
C LEU A 134 -6.82 -23.98 -0.13
N SER A 135 -6.59 -24.01 -1.43
CA SER A 135 -6.62 -25.21 -2.28
C SER A 135 -5.34 -25.35 -3.10
N LEU A 136 -5.21 -26.45 -3.85
CA LEU A 136 -4.05 -26.75 -4.69
C LEU A 136 -3.98 -25.84 -5.92
N ASP A 137 -2.80 -25.69 -6.51
CA ASP A 137 -2.54 -24.71 -7.58
C ASP A 137 -3.35 -24.96 -8.86
N PHE A 138 -3.68 -26.22 -9.16
CA PHE A 138 -4.50 -26.60 -10.32
C PHE A 138 -6.01 -26.36 -10.13
N TYR A 139 -6.45 -26.08 -8.90
CA TYR A 139 -7.84 -25.71 -8.60
C TYR A 139 -7.86 -24.72 -7.43
N PRO A 140 -7.49 -23.45 -7.66
CA PRO A 140 -7.27 -22.48 -6.59
C PRO A 140 -8.57 -22.07 -5.91
N LYS A 141 -8.52 -21.88 -4.58
CA LYS A 141 -9.56 -21.27 -3.75
C LYS A 141 -9.00 -20.05 -3.06
N TRP A 142 -9.09 -18.92 -3.75
CA TRP A 142 -8.62 -17.63 -3.27
C TRP A 142 -9.49 -17.11 -2.13
N HIS A 143 -8.84 -16.66 -1.06
CA HIS A 143 -9.51 -16.23 0.17
C HIS A 143 -8.77 -15.05 0.79
N TYR A 144 -9.51 -14.02 1.19
CA TYR A 144 -8.94 -12.95 2.01
C TYR A 144 -9.18 -13.24 3.49
N ALA A 145 -8.13 -13.05 4.28
CA ALA A 145 -8.20 -13.05 5.74
C ALA A 145 -7.56 -11.77 6.27
N VAL A 146 -7.79 -11.45 7.54
CA VAL A 146 -7.02 -10.42 8.24
C VAL A 146 -6.06 -11.10 9.20
N ALA A 147 -4.76 -10.90 9.02
CA ALA A 147 -3.78 -11.28 10.02
C ALA A 147 -3.85 -10.29 11.18
N VAL A 148 -4.02 -10.82 12.40
CA VAL A 148 -4.24 -10.04 13.63
C VAL A 148 -3.25 -10.41 14.73
N GLY A 149 -2.28 -11.27 14.47
CA GLY A 149 -1.28 -11.61 15.46
C GLY A 149 -0.52 -12.89 15.16
N TYR A 150 0.32 -13.29 16.11
CA TYR A 150 1.10 -14.52 16.07
C TYR A 150 1.49 -15.00 17.47
N ASP A 151 1.89 -16.26 17.55
CA ASP A 151 2.51 -16.88 18.73
C ASP A 151 3.80 -17.57 18.28
N GLN A 152 4.94 -16.93 18.54
CA GLN A 152 6.25 -17.40 18.08
C GLN A 152 6.62 -18.74 18.74
N PRO A 153 6.50 -18.94 20.07
CA PRO A 153 6.74 -20.24 20.71
C PRO A 153 5.88 -21.37 20.16
N ALA A 154 4.61 -21.10 19.87
CA ALA A 154 3.71 -22.10 19.26
C ALA A 154 3.93 -22.28 17.74
N SER A 155 4.72 -21.39 17.12
CA SER A 155 4.86 -21.30 15.67
C SER A 155 3.51 -21.16 14.97
N GLU A 156 2.69 -20.22 15.42
CA GLU A 156 1.34 -19.97 14.90
C GLU A 156 1.16 -18.53 14.41
N ILE A 157 0.33 -18.34 13.40
CA ILE A 157 -0.27 -17.06 13.04
C ILE A 157 -1.74 -17.04 13.44
N ILE A 158 -2.26 -15.85 13.79
CA ILE A 158 -3.63 -15.64 14.21
C ILE A 158 -4.34 -14.81 13.14
N LEU A 159 -5.47 -15.33 12.63
CA LEU A 159 -6.24 -14.74 11.55
C LEU A 159 -7.69 -14.47 11.97
N HIS A 160 -8.32 -13.49 11.34
CA HIS A 160 -9.77 -13.43 11.18
C HIS A 160 -10.10 -13.91 9.77
N SER A 161 -10.78 -15.05 9.68
CA SER A 161 -10.93 -15.79 8.42
C SER A 161 -12.26 -16.54 8.39
N GLY A 162 -13.01 -16.39 7.29
CA GLY A 162 -14.31 -17.04 7.15
C GLY A 162 -15.26 -16.65 8.28
N THR A 163 -15.81 -17.66 8.95
CA THR A 163 -16.70 -17.51 10.12
C THR A 163 -15.96 -17.63 11.46
N ILE A 164 -14.63 -17.69 11.45
CA ILE A 164 -13.80 -17.94 12.63
C ILE A 164 -12.99 -16.69 12.99
N ALA A 165 -13.25 -16.16 14.18
CA ALA A 165 -12.40 -15.14 14.80
C ALA A 165 -11.19 -15.80 15.47
N ASN A 166 -10.03 -15.13 15.43
CA ASN A 166 -8.78 -15.61 16.02
C ASN A 166 -8.42 -17.05 15.62
N GLU A 167 -8.64 -17.42 14.35
CA GLU A 167 -8.23 -18.70 13.80
C GLU A 167 -6.71 -18.83 13.91
N ARG A 168 -6.25 -19.90 14.56
CA ARG A 168 -4.83 -20.21 14.72
C ARG A 168 -4.41 -21.23 13.67
N LEU A 169 -3.41 -20.87 12.88
CA LEU A 169 -2.77 -21.76 11.92
C LEU A 169 -1.29 -21.89 12.24
N SER A 170 -0.73 -23.10 12.12
CA SER A 170 0.72 -23.24 12.18
C SER A 170 1.36 -22.39 11.07
N LEU A 171 2.46 -21.70 11.38
CA LEU A 171 3.21 -20.87 10.44
C LEU A 171 3.55 -21.61 9.16
N ARG A 172 3.92 -22.90 9.26
CA ARG A 172 4.22 -23.73 8.09
C ARG A 172 3.03 -23.82 7.14
N VAL A 173 1.83 -24.08 7.67
CA VAL A 173 0.62 -24.19 6.86
C VAL A 173 0.29 -22.82 6.26
N PHE A 174 0.34 -21.76 7.06
CA PHE A 174 0.07 -20.41 6.58
C PHE A 174 1.05 -19.99 5.47
N ASN A 175 2.35 -20.18 5.68
CA ASN A 175 3.39 -19.84 4.71
C ASN A 175 3.10 -20.49 3.34
N ASN A 176 2.77 -21.79 3.34
CA ASN A 176 2.47 -22.51 2.10
C ASN A 176 1.24 -21.96 1.35
N ILE A 177 0.19 -21.54 2.05
CA ILE A 177 -1.02 -20.99 1.40
C ILE A 177 -0.87 -19.52 1.03
N PHE A 178 0.02 -18.80 1.71
CA PHE A 178 0.32 -17.39 1.49
C PHE A 178 1.31 -17.19 0.34
N GLU A 179 2.33 -18.04 0.24
CA GLU A 179 3.31 -18.08 -0.85
C GLU A 179 2.65 -18.15 -2.22
N ARG A 180 1.55 -18.89 -2.35
CA ARG A 180 0.78 -19.02 -3.59
C ARG A 180 0.24 -17.70 -4.14
N SER A 181 0.11 -16.68 -3.29
CA SER A 181 -0.29 -15.32 -3.67
C SER A 181 0.90 -14.39 -3.94
N ASP A 182 2.12 -14.93 -3.99
CA ASP A 182 3.38 -14.18 -3.90
C ASP A 182 3.44 -13.33 -2.60
N TYR A 183 2.93 -13.90 -1.51
CA TYR A 183 2.86 -13.28 -0.19
C TYR A 183 2.11 -11.92 -0.20
N TRP A 184 1.08 -11.76 -1.03
CA TRP A 184 0.40 -10.48 -1.16
C TRP A 184 -0.37 -10.08 0.10
N GLY A 185 -0.01 -8.95 0.69
CA GLY A 185 -0.75 -8.32 1.78
C GLY A 185 -1.06 -6.85 1.52
N LEU A 186 -1.94 -6.30 2.34
CA LEU A 186 -2.34 -4.90 2.30
C LEU A 186 -2.52 -4.36 3.72
N LEU A 187 -1.76 -3.32 4.04
CA LEU A 187 -2.02 -2.46 5.19
C LEU A 187 -3.01 -1.37 4.79
N VAL A 188 -3.91 -1.02 5.72
CA VAL A 188 -4.88 0.07 5.57
C VAL A 188 -4.71 1.00 6.76
N LEU A 189 -3.86 2.01 6.59
CA LEU A 189 -3.36 2.82 7.70
C LEU A 189 -4.04 4.20 7.75
N PRO A 190 -4.22 4.77 8.95
CA PRO A 190 -4.41 6.21 9.12
C PRO A 190 -3.33 7.00 8.37
N PRO A 191 -3.65 8.17 7.77
CA PRO A 191 -2.68 8.94 7.01
C PRO A 191 -1.52 9.52 7.84
N ASP A 192 -1.66 9.56 9.17
CA ASP A 192 -0.65 10.02 10.12
C ASP A 192 0.27 8.91 10.66
N GLU A 193 0.11 7.66 10.20
CA GLU A 193 0.83 6.49 10.69
C GLU A 193 1.65 5.82 9.57
N LEU A 194 2.94 5.60 9.82
CA LEU A 194 3.84 4.92 8.88
C LEU A 194 3.88 3.41 9.19
N PRO A 195 3.96 2.53 8.18
CA PRO A 195 4.30 1.12 8.37
C PRO A 195 5.62 0.95 9.13
N ALA A 196 5.78 -0.14 9.86
CA ALA A 196 7.07 -0.44 10.52
C ALA A 196 8.17 -0.77 9.50
N THR A 197 7.79 -1.35 8.36
CA THR A 197 8.66 -1.72 7.24
C THR A 197 8.65 -0.67 6.13
N VAL A 198 8.33 0.58 6.47
CA VAL A 198 8.07 1.61 5.47
C VAL A 198 9.28 1.85 4.56
N ARG A 199 9.00 1.87 3.26
CA ARG A 199 9.93 2.37 2.24
C ARG A 199 9.45 3.70 1.71
N GLU A 200 10.38 4.62 1.51
CA GLU A 200 10.10 5.98 1.06
C GLU A 200 9.32 6.00 -0.27
N ASP A 201 9.80 5.28 -1.27
CA ASP A 201 9.18 5.19 -2.60
C ASP A 201 7.76 4.62 -2.55
N ALA A 202 7.57 3.51 -1.84
CA ALA A 202 6.29 2.84 -1.68
C ALA A 202 5.28 3.71 -0.92
N TRP A 203 5.73 4.45 0.12
CA TRP A 203 4.85 5.36 0.86
C TRP A 203 4.37 6.49 -0.04
N ILE A 204 5.27 7.14 -0.77
CA ILE A 204 4.91 8.22 -1.71
C ILE A 204 3.95 7.71 -2.79
N GLU A 205 4.15 6.51 -3.31
CA GLU A 205 3.21 5.90 -4.27
C GLU A 205 1.82 5.66 -3.64
N ALA A 206 1.77 5.16 -2.40
CA ALA A 206 0.52 4.94 -1.68
C ALA A 206 -0.25 6.25 -1.45
N VAL A 207 0.44 7.32 -1.07
CA VAL A 207 -0.14 8.67 -0.87
C VAL A 207 -0.60 9.29 -2.19
N LEU A 208 0.16 9.12 -3.28
CA LEU A 208 -0.30 9.53 -4.62
C LEU A 208 -1.63 8.83 -4.99
N GLY A 209 -1.83 7.60 -4.50
CA GLY A 209 -3.10 6.89 -4.60
C GLY A 209 -4.27 7.61 -3.92
N LEU A 210 -4.07 8.20 -2.73
CA LEU A 210 -5.08 9.02 -2.06
C LEU A 210 -5.40 10.29 -2.84
N GLU A 211 -4.37 10.96 -3.36
CA GLU A 211 -4.52 12.14 -4.22
C GLU A 211 -5.38 11.81 -5.46
N LYS A 212 -5.10 10.70 -6.15
CA LYS A 212 -5.90 10.26 -7.31
C LYS A 212 -7.34 9.91 -6.92
N ALA A 213 -7.56 9.43 -5.70
CA ALA A 213 -8.90 9.18 -5.15
C ALA A 213 -9.60 10.47 -4.66
N SER A 214 -9.03 11.65 -4.90
CA SER A 214 -9.53 12.96 -4.46
C SER A 214 -9.67 13.12 -2.94
N GLN A 215 -9.03 12.25 -2.15
CA GLN A 215 -8.96 12.36 -0.70
C GLN A 215 -7.87 13.36 -0.29
N ASN A 216 -8.11 14.63 -0.60
CA ASN A 216 -7.12 15.70 -0.47
C ASN A 216 -6.64 15.89 0.98
N ASP A 217 -7.56 15.87 1.96
CA ASP A 217 -7.19 16.09 3.37
C ASP A 217 -6.32 14.94 3.90
N ALA A 218 -6.68 13.70 3.60
CA ALA A 218 -5.88 12.53 3.95
C ALA A 218 -4.51 12.54 3.24
N ALA A 219 -4.47 12.94 1.96
CA ALA A 219 -3.21 13.06 1.22
C ALA A 219 -2.30 14.15 1.80
N ILE A 220 -2.84 15.30 2.24
CA ILE A 220 -2.08 16.35 2.92
C ILE A 220 -1.42 15.79 4.18
N ILE A 221 -2.20 15.13 5.05
CA ILE A 221 -1.70 14.53 6.27
C ILE A 221 -0.59 13.52 5.94
N ALA A 222 -0.82 12.63 4.99
CA ALA A 222 0.15 11.58 4.65
C ALA A 222 1.44 12.08 3.98
N TYR A 223 1.37 13.15 3.18
CA TYR A 223 2.57 13.84 2.70
C TYR A 223 3.31 14.56 3.84
N GLU A 224 2.60 15.17 4.79
CA GLU A 224 3.22 15.78 5.97
C GLU A 224 3.90 14.72 6.85
N THR A 225 3.28 13.56 7.04
CA THR A 225 3.87 12.39 7.71
C THR A 225 5.15 11.94 6.99
N ALA A 226 5.09 11.81 5.66
CA ALA A 226 6.28 11.47 4.85
C ALA A 226 7.40 12.48 5.07
N LEU A 227 7.09 13.78 5.04
CA LEU A 227 8.08 14.86 5.14
C LEU A 227 8.66 15.04 6.55
N LYS A 228 7.99 14.56 7.59
CA LYS A 228 8.61 14.43 8.93
C LYS A 228 9.74 13.39 8.92
N ARG A 229 9.59 12.30 8.16
CA ARG A 229 10.58 11.21 8.06
C ARG A 229 11.65 11.48 6.99
N TRP A 230 11.24 12.01 5.84
CA TRP A 230 12.07 12.30 4.67
C TRP A 230 11.88 13.76 4.24
N PRO A 231 12.51 14.71 4.96
CA PRO A 231 12.31 16.15 4.70
C PRO A 231 12.81 16.62 3.33
N GLU A 232 13.63 15.81 2.66
CA GLU A 232 14.22 16.10 1.36
C GLU A 232 13.53 15.38 0.19
N ASN A 233 12.38 14.75 0.42
CA ASN A 233 11.63 14.10 -0.65
C ASN A 233 10.95 15.13 -1.57
N PHE A 234 11.49 15.31 -2.77
CA PHE A 234 10.98 16.25 -3.76
C PHE A 234 9.52 15.97 -4.16
N SER A 235 9.18 14.70 -4.45
CA SER A 235 7.84 14.30 -4.89
C SER A 235 6.77 14.58 -3.82
N ALA A 236 7.10 14.38 -2.54
CA ALA A 236 6.22 14.70 -1.42
C ALA A 236 5.93 16.19 -1.31
N TRP A 237 6.94 17.06 -1.49
CA TRP A 237 6.73 18.51 -1.51
C TRP A 237 5.86 18.97 -2.69
N ILE A 238 6.03 18.37 -3.88
CA ILE A 238 5.15 18.62 -5.03
C ILE A 238 3.72 18.19 -4.74
N GLY A 239 3.53 16.96 -4.24
CA GLY A 239 2.23 16.41 -3.90
C GLY A 239 1.50 17.24 -2.83
N LEU A 240 2.21 17.62 -1.76
CA LEU A 240 1.69 18.49 -0.70
C LEU A 240 1.28 19.86 -1.25
N GLY A 241 2.09 20.46 -2.13
CA GLY A 241 1.77 21.71 -2.80
C GLY A 241 0.50 21.61 -3.65
N ASN A 242 0.37 20.55 -4.45
CA ASN A 242 -0.81 20.29 -5.28
C ASN A 242 -2.07 20.12 -4.42
N CYS A 243 -2.00 19.35 -3.34
CA CYS A 243 -3.14 19.12 -2.46
C CYS A 243 -3.56 20.42 -1.75
N ARG A 244 -2.61 21.20 -1.23
CA ARG A 244 -2.88 22.50 -0.60
C ARG A 244 -3.44 23.53 -1.58
N TYR A 245 -3.02 23.50 -2.83
CA TYR A 245 -3.61 24.30 -3.90
C TYR A 245 -5.08 23.92 -4.14
N ARG A 246 -5.39 22.61 -4.24
CA ARG A 246 -6.78 22.14 -4.37
C ARG A 246 -7.65 22.48 -3.15
N ALA A 247 -7.04 22.54 -1.97
CA ALA A 247 -7.69 22.99 -0.74
C ALA A 247 -7.80 24.53 -0.61
N ASP A 248 -7.49 25.29 -1.67
CA ASP A 248 -7.54 26.77 -1.71
C ASP A 248 -6.58 27.46 -0.70
N ASN A 249 -5.64 26.71 -0.13
CA ASN A 249 -4.62 27.23 0.77
C ASN A 249 -3.37 27.66 -0.02
N MET A 250 -3.53 28.74 -0.79
CA MET A 250 -2.51 29.25 -1.71
C MET A 250 -1.19 29.58 -1.00
N SER A 251 -1.23 30.12 0.21
CA SER A 251 0.00 30.44 0.97
C SER A 251 0.79 29.18 1.34
N ALA A 252 0.10 28.14 1.83
CA ALA A 252 0.75 26.89 2.19
C ALA A 252 1.22 26.08 0.96
N ALA A 253 0.50 26.19 -0.16
CA ALA A 253 0.92 25.62 -1.44
C ALA A 253 2.21 26.28 -1.95
N ALA A 254 2.29 27.62 -1.91
CA ALA A 254 3.49 28.36 -2.30
C ALA A 254 4.71 27.95 -1.47
N LYS A 255 4.55 27.76 -0.15
CA LYS A 255 5.62 27.27 0.73
C LYS A 255 6.11 25.88 0.33
N ALA A 256 5.20 24.95 0.03
CA ALA A 256 5.55 23.58 -0.37
C ALA A 256 6.27 23.55 -1.72
N PHE A 257 5.78 24.27 -2.73
CA PHE A 257 6.48 24.35 -4.02
C PHE A 257 7.83 25.07 -3.89
N GLY A 258 7.96 26.05 -3.01
CA GLY A 258 9.25 26.67 -2.67
C GLY A 258 10.25 25.67 -2.11
N GLN A 259 9.82 24.73 -1.25
CA GLN A 259 10.69 23.64 -0.78
C GLN A 259 11.08 22.69 -1.90
N ALA A 260 10.15 22.33 -2.79
CA ALA A 260 10.46 21.51 -3.97
C ALA A 260 11.52 22.18 -4.87
N ILE A 261 11.40 23.49 -5.13
CA ILE A 261 12.40 24.27 -5.91
C ILE A 261 13.75 24.35 -5.19
N ARG A 262 13.77 24.40 -3.85
CA ARG A 262 15.03 24.36 -3.09
C ARG A 262 15.78 23.04 -3.32
N LEU A 263 15.06 21.94 -3.41
CA LEU A 263 15.62 20.60 -3.63
C LEU A 263 16.02 20.38 -5.09
N ASP A 264 15.18 20.80 -6.03
CA ASP A 264 15.48 20.79 -7.47
C ASP A 264 15.14 22.15 -8.12
N PRO A 265 16.13 23.06 -8.21
CA PRO A 265 15.96 24.37 -8.84
C PRO A 265 15.66 24.31 -10.35
N LYS A 266 15.88 23.16 -11.00
CA LYS A 266 15.66 22.97 -12.44
C LYS A 266 14.38 22.20 -12.73
N SER A 267 13.50 22.03 -11.74
CA SER A 267 12.19 21.44 -11.95
C SER A 267 11.22 22.43 -12.61
N GLY A 268 11.05 22.32 -13.93
CA GLY A 268 10.02 23.06 -14.68
C GLY A 268 8.62 22.95 -14.07
N PRO A 269 8.13 21.75 -13.68
CA PRO A 269 6.85 21.59 -12.98
C PRO A 269 6.76 22.38 -11.67
N ALA A 270 7.79 22.34 -10.82
CA ALA A 270 7.78 23.04 -9.54
C ALA A 270 7.74 24.57 -9.72
N LEU A 271 8.58 25.08 -10.64
CA LEU A 271 8.63 26.50 -11.01
C LEU A 271 7.28 26.98 -11.56
N ASN A 272 6.69 26.22 -12.48
CA ASN A 272 5.39 26.53 -13.07
C ASN A 272 4.27 26.55 -12.02
N ASN A 273 4.24 25.54 -11.13
CA ASN A 273 3.24 25.46 -10.09
C ASN A 273 3.36 26.62 -9.09
N LEU A 274 4.58 26.97 -8.66
CA LEU A 274 4.79 28.13 -7.79
C LEU A 274 4.41 29.43 -8.51
N ALA A 275 4.75 29.58 -9.79
CA ALA A 275 4.37 30.75 -10.58
C ALA A 275 2.85 30.95 -10.59
N TYR A 276 2.09 29.89 -10.88
CA TYR A 276 0.63 29.96 -10.90
C TYR A 276 0.06 30.37 -9.54
N VAL A 277 0.55 29.75 -8.45
CA VAL A 277 0.10 30.05 -7.09
C VAL A 277 0.45 31.50 -6.69
N LEU A 278 1.65 31.99 -7.02
CA LEU A 278 2.05 33.37 -6.72
C LEU A 278 1.20 34.39 -7.48
N TRP A 279 0.82 34.09 -8.73
CA TRP A 279 -0.09 34.94 -9.49
C TRP A 279 -1.46 35.05 -8.82
N LYS A 280 -2.02 33.91 -8.34
CA LYS A 280 -3.27 33.89 -7.55
C LYS A 280 -3.16 34.65 -6.23
N LEU A 281 -1.97 34.73 -5.64
CA LEU A 281 -1.68 35.49 -4.43
C LEU A 281 -1.43 37.00 -4.67
N GLY A 282 -1.56 37.51 -5.89
CA GLY A 282 -1.27 38.92 -6.19
C GLY A 282 0.19 39.23 -6.51
N ARG A 283 1.09 38.24 -6.43
CA ARG A 283 2.55 38.41 -6.58
C ARG A 283 2.99 38.22 -8.04
N ARG A 284 2.38 39.01 -8.94
CA ARG A 284 2.49 38.84 -10.40
C ARG A 284 3.92 38.90 -10.93
N ASN A 285 4.75 39.82 -10.45
CA ASN A 285 6.11 39.99 -10.97
C ASN A 285 6.99 38.75 -10.67
N GLU A 286 6.85 38.18 -9.47
CA GLU A 286 7.55 36.95 -9.09
C GLU A 286 7.03 35.75 -9.87
N ALA A 287 5.71 35.68 -10.07
CA ALA A 287 5.08 34.66 -10.90
C ALA A 287 5.62 34.67 -12.34
N LEU A 288 5.71 35.84 -12.98
CA LEU A 288 6.23 35.98 -14.34
C LEU A 288 7.70 35.52 -14.44
N ASN A 289 8.52 35.85 -13.45
CA ASN A 289 9.92 35.41 -13.43
C ASN A 289 10.01 33.87 -13.41
N LEU A 290 9.29 33.21 -12.50
CA LEU A 290 9.29 31.75 -12.39
C LEU A 290 8.67 31.06 -13.61
N ALA A 291 7.58 31.60 -14.16
CA ALA A 291 6.95 31.05 -15.37
C ALA A 291 7.90 31.12 -16.57
N ARG A 292 8.64 32.22 -16.74
CA ARG A 292 9.67 32.35 -17.79
C ARG A 292 10.81 31.35 -17.60
N GLN A 293 11.25 31.13 -16.36
CA GLN A 293 12.26 30.11 -16.07
C GLN A 293 11.76 28.70 -16.44
N ALA A 294 10.52 28.36 -16.09
CA ALA A 294 9.92 27.07 -16.46
C ALA A 294 9.87 26.89 -17.99
N VAL A 295 9.44 27.92 -18.74
CA VAL A 295 9.42 27.94 -20.21
C VAL A 295 10.83 27.84 -20.81
N ALA A 296 11.83 28.49 -20.19
CA ALA A 296 13.21 28.45 -20.67
C ALA A 296 13.86 27.07 -20.47
N LEU A 297 13.46 26.33 -19.43
CA LEU A 297 13.96 24.97 -19.17
C LEU A 297 13.47 23.95 -20.20
N GLY A 298 12.32 24.17 -20.84
CA GLY A 298 11.81 23.27 -21.87
C GLY A 298 11.23 21.96 -21.33
N GLY A 299 11.25 20.93 -22.19
CA GLY A 299 10.86 19.56 -21.85
C GLY A 299 9.43 19.20 -22.23
N PRO A 300 8.96 18.00 -21.86
CA PRO A 300 7.67 17.44 -22.33
C PRO A 300 6.43 18.26 -21.94
N LEU A 301 6.55 19.17 -20.96
CA LEU A 301 5.44 20.00 -20.47
C LEU A 301 5.54 21.46 -20.93
N GLN A 302 6.40 21.77 -21.91
CA GLN A 302 6.62 23.13 -22.41
C GLN A 302 5.34 23.88 -22.77
N GLU A 303 4.39 23.21 -23.43
CA GLU A 303 3.11 23.82 -23.79
C GLU A 303 2.31 24.26 -22.56
N LYS A 304 2.34 23.48 -21.47
CA LYS A 304 1.66 23.85 -20.21
C LYS A 304 2.35 25.03 -19.55
N PHE A 305 3.69 25.09 -19.61
CA PHE A 305 4.46 26.22 -19.08
C PHE A 305 4.15 27.51 -19.86
N GLN A 306 4.12 27.42 -21.18
CA GLN A 306 3.79 28.55 -22.04
C GLN A 306 2.35 29.04 -21.80
N LYS A 307 1.39 28.12 -21.65
CA LYS A 307 0.01 28.47 -21.31
C LYS A 307 -0.08 29.23 -19.98
N THR A 308 0.63 28.75 -18.96
CA THR A 308 0.69 29.42 -17.65
C THR A 308 1.30 30.81 -17.76
N LEU A 309 2.42 30.95 -18.47
CA LEU A 309 3.05 32.25 -18.71
C LEU A 309 2.10 33.23 -19.40
N THR A 310 1.48 32.82 -20.50
CA THR A 310 0.52 33.64 -21.24
C THR A 310 -0.70 34.02 -20.40
N GLU A 311 -1.20 33.11 -19.55
CA GLU A 311 -2.31 33.41 -18.64
C GLU A 311 -1.94 34.53 -17.64
N ILE A 312 -0.74 34.49 -17.07
CA ILE A 312 -0.23 35.51 -16.13
C ILE A 312 0.07 36.84 -16.85
N GLU A 313 0.56 36.79 -18.09
CA GLU A 313 0.83 37.96 -18.92
C GLU A 313 -0.46 38.70 -19.31
N ASN A 314 -1.50 37.96 -19.68
CA ASN A 314 -2.75 38.56 -20.17
C ASN A 314 -3.72 38.98 -19.06
N ASN A 315 -3.60 38.41 -17.85
CA ASN A 315 -4.53 38.68 -16.76
C ASN A 315 -3.83 39.37 -15.57
N PRO A 316 -4.29 40.56 -15.15
CA PRO A 316 -3.87 41.12 -13.87
C PRO A 316 -4.23 40.15 -12.73
N SER A 317 -3.42 40.10 -11.68
CA SER A 317 -3.68 39.20 -10.56
C SER A 317 -5.09 39.40 -10.00
N PRO A 318 -5.80 38.32 -9.63
CA PRO A 318 -7.09 38.46 -8.98
C PRO A 318 -6.90 39.32 -7.74
N SER A 319 -7.60 40.46 -7.67
CA SER A 319 -7.50 41.41 -6.56
C SER A 319 -7.72 40.68 -5.23
N SER A 320 -6.99 41.08 -4.19
CA SER A 320 -7.19 40.65 -2.80
C SER A 320 -8.51 41.18 -2.21
N THR A 321 -9.64 40.90 -2.86
CA THR A 321 -10.96 41.18 -2.29
C THR A 321 -11.22 40.12 -1.20
N PRO A 322 -11.39 40.51 0.07
CA PRO A 322 -11.74 39.57 1.11
C PRO A 322 -13.06 38.89 0.72
N ARG A 323 -13.13 37.55 0.80
CA ARG A 323 -14.43 36.88 0.80
C ARG A 323 -15.25 37.50 1.93
N PRO A 324 -16.48 38.01 1.68
CA PRO A 324 -17.32 38.46 2.78
C PRO A 324 -17.49 37.28 3.73
N GLY A 325 -17.10 37.49 4.99
CA GLY A 325 -17.20 36.48 6.03
C GLY A 325 -18.61 35.91 6.01
N LYS A 326 -18.73 34.59 6.02
CA LYS A 326 -19.99 33.94 6.35
C LYS A 326 -20.38 34.49 7.72
N GLY A 327 -21.37 35.38 7.72
CA GLY A 327 -21.94 35.91 8.94
C GLY A 327 -22.35 34.73 9.81
N LEU A 328 -21.81 34.69 11.02
CA LEU A 328 -22.42 33.99 12.13
C LEU A 328 -23.83 34.58 12.28
N VAL A 329 -24.81 33.88 11.73
CA VAL A 329 -26.18 34.00 12.24
C VAL A 329 -26.13 33.37 13.63
N ARG A 330 -26.46 34.20 14.61
CA ARG A 330 -26.50 33.90 16.05
C ARG A 330 -27.38 32.69 16.36
#